data_AF-A0A9P8FV30-F1
#
_entry.id   AF-A0A9P8FV30-F1
#
_cell.length_a   1.000
_cell.length_b   1.000
_cell.length_c   1.000
_cell.angle_alpha   90.00
_cell.angle_beta   90.00
_cell.angle_gamma   90.00
#
_symmetry.space_group_name_H-M   'P 1'
#
loop_
_entity.id
_entity.type
_entity.pdbx_description
1 polymer ?
#
loop_
_entity_poly.entity_id
_entity_poly.type
_entity_poly.pdbx_seq_one_letter_code
_entity_poly.pdbx_strand_id
1 'polypeptide(L)'
;MDHLYAGDLYSLISYYAAKGKPIPEPFIWWVMKCLASALVQMEDSSRARSHARKENDETVVLVDMKPSNIFLDATRGDEFVVYPRPVIGDFGSAHLTYKEEPTNVANRLSITWTRGFLAPELDKPDTPNEEKIDNTDRDEDMTDHRMNYSGYDKDEEMNDIDQDDAKPTWPVLYSWTNVWQLGKTIESMMRIETHPKDRNWKDPKDRESRIEVDPPHHKAEPDFLYSEDLVDIVFQCQRFDPKSRPTPGDLLDMVKSFAPFYTLQMDIWGTETWVAQQYEDMGILTDDHRRAMKASIKKRADAGKLWFLHDFEDQNLAKLYRDLDLDIPPDCELIWRPQRFRYRIGQIFGAEEPQLVETLEDLDTPERSKNNKRPRTDEAITMTPSRKKRRI
;
A
#
# COMPACT_ATOMS: atom_id res chain seq x y z
N MET A 1 -8.45 11.09 -16.42
CA MET A 1 -7.64 10.05 -15.76
C MET A 1 -8.01 8.72 -16.35
N ASP A 2 -7.06 7.81 -16.49
CA ASP A 2 -7.35 6.44 -16.86
C ASP A 2 -8.16 5.77 -15.75
N HIS A 3 -9.11 4.92 -16.11
CA HIS A 3 -9.91 4.20 -15.14
C HIS A 3 -9.12 2.98 -14.63
N LEU A 4 -8.78 2.97 -13.33
CA LEU A 4 -8.00 1.92 -12.70
C LEU A 4 -8.93 0.90 -12.02
N TYR A 5 -9.02 -0.30 -12.61
CA TYR A 5 -10.04 -1.28 -12.26
C TYR A 5 -9.79 -2.07 -10.96
N ALA A 6 -8.59 -2.02 -10.38
CA ALA A 6 -8.26 -2.80 -9.17
C ALA A 6 -8.55 -2.04 -7.85
N GLY A 7 -9.24 -0.89 -7.92
CA GLY A 7 -9.62 -0.10 -6.75
C GLY A 7 -8.47 0.75 -6.21
N ASP A 8 -8.42 0.92 -4.89
CA ASP A 8 -7.45 1.74 -4.18
C ASP A 8 -6.88 1.02 -2.94
N LEU A 9 -5.82 1.58 -2.36
CA LEU A 9 -5.22 1.00 -1.16
C LEU A 9 -6.16 1.05 0.04
N TYR A 10 -7.07 2.02 0.14
CA TYR A 10 -8.06 2.06 1.23
C TYR A 10 -8.95 0.81 1.24
N SER A 11 -9.45 0.44 0.05
CA SER A 11 -10.28 -0.74 -0.16
C SER A 11 -9.52 -2.03 0.14
N LEU A 12 -8.23 -2.09 -0.24
CA LEU A 12 -7.35 -3.21 0.06
C LEU A 12 -7.10 -3.33 1.58
N ILE A 13 -6.76 -2.24 2.27
CA ILE A 13 -6.55 -2.23 3.72
C ILE A 13 -7.83 -2.66 4.45
N SER A 14 -8.98 -2.09 4.07
CA SER A 14 -10.30 -2.47 4.61
C SER A 14 -10.57 -3.96 4.48
N TYR A 15 -10.20 -4.52 3.33
CA TYR A 15 -10.36 -5.94 3.05
C TYR A 15 -9.55 -6.82 4.03
N TYR A 16 -8.25 -6.54 4.21
CA TYR A 16 -7.40 -7.29 5.13
C TYR A 16 -7.82 -7.09 6.59
N ALA A 17 -8.24 -5.87 6.96
CA ALA A 17 -8.81 -5.56 8.25
C ALA A 17 -10.03 -6.44 8.57
N ALA A 18 -10.98 -6.56 7.62
CA ALA A 18 -12.17 -7.39 7.77
C ALA A 18 -11.86 -8.89 7.90
N LYS A 19 -10.72 -9.35 7.40
CA LYS A 19 -10.24 -10.73 7.56
C LYS A 19 -9.37 -10.94 8.79
N GLY A 20 -8.95 -9.87 9.46
CA GLY A 20 -7.99 -9.92 10.54
C GLY A 20 -6.61 -10.43 10.10
N LYS A 21 -6.30 -10.41 8.81
CA LYS A 21 -5.02 -10.91 8.27
C LYS A 21 -4.04 -9.75 8.03
N PRO A 22 -2.74 -9.93 8.27
CA PRO A 22 -1.73 -8.97 7.83
C PRO A 22 -1.70 -8.86 6.30
N ILE A 23 -1.35 -7.68 5.79
CA ILE A 23 -1.01 -7.52 4.37
C ILE A 23 0.37 -8.15 4.15
N PRO A 24 0.57 -8.95 3.10
CA PRO A 24 1.87 -9.53 2.81
C PRO A 24 2.97 -8.48 2.65
N GLU A 25 4.06 -8.67 3.38
CA GLU A 25 5.23 -7.78 3.33
C GLU A 25 5.79 -7.58 1.91
N PRO A 26 5.89 -8.59 1.03
CA PRO A 26 6.38 -8.38 -0.34
C PRO A 26 5.52 -7.37 -1.12
N PHE A 27 4.20 -7.33 -0.89
CA PHE A 27 3.32 -6.34 -1.51
C PHE A 27 3.56 -4.95 -0.94
N ILE A 28 3.84 -4.83 0.36
CA ILE A 28 4.18 -3.55 0.98
C ILE A 28 5.48 -2.98 0.40
N TRP A 29 6.50 -3.82 0.20
CA TRP A 29 7.75 -3.41 -0.45
C TRP A 29 7.53 -2.95 -1.88
N TRP A 30 6.69 -3.66 -2.65
CA TRP A 30 6.29 -3.24 -3.99
C TRP A 30 5.62 -1.86 -3.98
N VAL A 31 4.67 -1.65 -3.06
CA VAL A 31 3.99 -0.35 -2.91
C VAL A 31 4.98 0.75 -2.56
N MET A 32 5.83 0.53 -1.57
CA MET A 32 6.83 1.50 -1.15
C MET A 32 7.77 1.88 -2.30
N LYS A 33 8.21 0.90 -3.10
CA LYS A 33 9.06 1.13 -4.27
C LYS A 33 8.40 2.01 -5.32
N CYS A 34 7.15 1.70 -5.69
CA CYS A 34 6.40 2.49 -6.67
C CYS A 34 6.15 3.92 -6.18
N LEU A 35 5.75 4.09 -4.92
CA LEU A 35 5.51 5.42 -4.36
C LEU A 35 6.82 6.23 -4.25
N ALA A 36 7.92 5.63 -3.77
CA ALA A 36 9.22 6.31 -3.70
C ALA A 36 9.72 6.72 -5.09
N SER A 37 9.56 5.85 -6.10
CA SER A 37 9.86 6.19 -7.49
C SER A 37 8.99 7.34 -8.01
N ALA A 38 7.69 7.36 -7.67
CA ALA A 38 6.81 8.46 -8.04
C ALA A 38 7.23 9.79 -7.38
N LEU A 39 7.71 9.77 -6.13
CA LEU A 39 8.24 10.98 -5.47
C LEU A 39 9.49 11.52 -6.17
N VAL A 40 10.40 10.65 -6.60
CA VAL A 40 11.55 11.05 -7.43
C VAL A 40 11.08 11.66 -8.75
N GLN A 41 10.13 11.00 -9.43
CA GLN A 41 9.56 11.53 -10.67
C GLN A 41 8.88 12.88 -10.50
N MET A 42 8.24 13.14 -9.36
CA MET A 42 7.65 14.46 -9.06
C MET A 42 8.72 15.55 -8.99
N GLU A 43 9.85 15.28 -8.35
CA GLU A 43 10.99 16.21 -8.30
C GLU A 43 11.63 16.40 -9.69
N ASP A 44 11.90 15.32 -10.40
CA ASP A 44 12.54 15.40 -11.72
C ASP A 44 11.64 16.14 -12.71
N SER A 45 10.35 15.80 -12.71
CA SER A 45 9.37 16.41 -13.61
C SER A 45 9.16 17.89 -13.29
N SER A 46 9.10 18.29 -12.01
CA SER A 46 8.93 19.71 -11.65
C SER A 46 10.13 20.55 -12.08
N ARG A 47 11.34 19.99 -12.00
CA ARG A 47 12.61 20.66 -12.35
C ARG A 47 12.90 20.66 -13.86
N ALA A 48 12.36 19.69 -14.59
CA ALA A 48 12.55 19.58 -16.04
C ALA A 48 11.55 20.38 -16.89
N ARG A 49 10.58 21.09 -16.27
CA ARG A 49 9.58 21.90 -17.00
C ARG A 49 10.25 23.03 -17.80
N SER A 50 9.64 23.40 -18.92
CA SER A 50 10.11 24.50 -19.79
C SER A 50 10.23 25.86 -19.08
N HIS A 51 9.46 26.07 -18.02
CA HIS A 51 9.45 27.27 -17.19
C HIS A 51 9.88 26.99 -15.76
N ALA A 52 10.66 25.92 -15.54
CA ALA A 52 11.26 25.66 -14.25
C ALA A 52 12.20 26.80 -13.86
N ARG A 53 12.33 27.01 -12.55
CA ARG A 53 13.27 27.96 -11.97
C ARG A 53 14.70 27.58 -12.32
N LYS A 54 15.56 28.59 -12.47
CA LYS A 54 16.99 28.39 -12.78
C LYS A 54 17.71 27.56 -11.71
N GLU A 55 17.26 27.67 -10.47
CA GLU A 55 17.81 26.95 -9.32
C GLU A 55 17.48 25.45 -9.32
N ASN A 56 16.51 24.99 -10.14
CA ASN A 56 16.08 23.59 -10.23
C ASN A 56 15.77 22.96 -8.86
N ASP A 57 15.10 23.72 -7.99
CA ASP A 57 14.75 23.38 -6.61
C ASP A 57 13.24 23.25 -6.39
N GLU A 58 12.44 23.29 -7.45
CA GLU A 58 10.98 23.13 -7.37
C GLU A 58 10.59 21.66 -7.17
N THR A 59 9.49 21.43 -6.46
CA THR A 59 8.89 20.10 -6.29
C THR A 59 7.36 20.19 -6.23
N VAL A 60 6.69 19.09 -6.56
CA VAL A 60 5.25 18.91 -6.33
C VAL A 60 5.05 18.35 -4.92
N VAL A 61 4.34 19.08 -4.06
CA VAL A 61 3.93 18.63 -2.72
C VAL A 61 2.45 18.28 -2.76
N LEU A 62 2.11 17.02 -2.49
CA LEU A 62 0.75 16.49 -2.67
C LEU A 62 -0.22 16.96 -1.59
N VAL A 63 0.27 17.12 -0.36
CA VAL A 63 -0.45 17.44 0.90
C VAL A 63 -1.60 16.50 1.30
N ASP A 64 -2.08 15.63 0.41
CA ASP A 64 -3.16 14.68 0.67
C ASP A 64 -2.86 13.28 0.09
N MET A 65 -1.60 12.80 0.20
CA MET A 65 -1.27 11.41 -0.08
C MET A 65 -1.81 10.51 1.04
N LYS A 66 -2.82 9.71 0.68
CA LYS A 66 -3.53 8.78 1.57
C LYS A 66 -3.95 7.53 0.79
N PRO A 67 -4.29 6.40 1.46
CA PRO A 67 -4.65 5.16 0.78
C PRO A 67 -5.77 5.27 -0.26
N SER A 68 -6.76 6.15 -0.09
CA SER A 68 -7.84 6.34 -1.07
C SER A 68 -7.38 7.09 -2.33
N ASN A 69 -6.25 7.81 -2.26
CA ASN A 69 -5.66 8.54 -3.38
C ASN A 69 -4.53 7.75 -4.04
N ILE A 70 -4.36 6.48 -3.68
CA ILE A 70 -3.40 5.56 -4.29
C ILE A 70 -4.20 4.40 -4.90
N PHE A 71 -4.33 4.48 -6.22
CA PHE A 71 -5.09 3.54 -7.02
C PHE A 71 -4.25 2.33 -7.39
N LEU A 72 -4.91 1.21 -7.62
CA LEU A 72 -4.28 -0.04 -8.03
C LEU A 72 -4.53 -0.27 -9.51
N ASP A 73 -3.46 -0.28 -10.28
CA ASP A 73 -3.47 -0.53 -11.72
C ASP A 73 -3.33 -2.04 -11.99
N ALA A 74 -4.36 -2.59 -12.63
CA ALA A 74 -4.45 -4.00 -12.97
C ALA A 74 -3.48 -4.42 -14.08
N THR A 75 -2.89 -3.47 -14.82
CA THR A 75 -1.94 -3.76 -15.91
C THR A 75 -0.64 -4.42 -15.42
N ARG A 76 -0.43 -4.50 -14.09
CA ARG A 76 0.70 -5.15 -13.40
C ARG A 76 2.06 -4.58 -13.85
N GLY A 77 3.08 -4.71 -13.01
CA GLY A 77 4.43 -4.24 -13.35
C GLY A 77 5.29 -5.35 -13.95
N ASP A 78 6.34 -4.98 -14.68
CA ASP A 78 7.32 -5.92 -15.23
C ASP A 78 8.11 -6.66 -14.14
N GLU A 79 8.19 -6.07 -12.94
CA GLU A 79 9.02 -6.58 -11.83
C GLU A 79 8.24 -7.39 -10.79
N PHE A 80 6.92 -7.17 -10.68
CA PHE A 80 6.05 -7.86 -9.74
C PHE A 80 4.76 -8.23 -10.46
N VAL A 81 4.87 -9.16 -11.42
CA VAL A 81 3.83 -9.48 -12.41
C VAL A 81 2.48 -9.93 -11.83
N VAL A 82 2.42 -10.32 -10.56
CA VAL A 82 1.14 -10.68 -9.92
C VAL A 82 0.52 -9.53 -9.13
N TYR A 83 1.33 -8.57 -8.69
CA TYR A 83 0.83 -7.45 -7.91
C TYR A 83 0.35 -6.31 -8.80
N PRO A 84 -0.81 -5.69 -8.49
CA PRO A 84 -1.21 -4.48 -9.17
C PRO A 84 -0.18 -3.39 -8.90
N ARG A 85 0.03 -2.52 -9.88
CA ARG A 85 0.96 -1.40 -9.74
C ARG A 85 0.23 -0.25 -9.03
N PRO A 86 0.67 0.23 -7.87
CA PRO A 86 0.05 1.39 -7.25
C PRO A 86 0.42 2.68 -7.98
N VAL A 87 -0.57 3.56 -8.12
CA VAL A 87 -0.47 4.82 -8.85
C VAL A 87 -1.05 5.92 -7.96
N ILE A 88 -0.24 6.95 -7.69
CA ILE A 88 -0.70 8.14 -6.98
C ILE A 88 -1.65 8.90 -7.90
N GLY A 89 -2.83 9.25 -7.38
CA GLY A 89 -3.77 10.14 -8.03
C GLY A 89 -4.15 11.31 -7.13
N ASP A 90 -5.22 11.99 -7.55
CA ASP A 90 -5.78 13.17 -6.89
C ASP A 90 -4.77 14.25 -6.50
N PHE A 91 -4.29 14.98 -7.51
CA PHE A 91 -3.42 16.14 -7.33
C PHE A 91 -4.22 17.43 -7.10
N GLY A 92 -5.52 17.34 -6.77
CA GLY A 92 -6.41 18.50 -6.66
C GLY A 92 -5.99 19.52 -5.59
N SER A 93 -5.28 19.04 -4.57
CA SER A 93 -4.73 19.86 -3.48
C SER A 93 -3.21 20.09 -3.58
N ALA A 94 -2.56 19.55 -4.62
CA ALA A 94 -1.11 19.59 -4.73
C ALA A 94 -0.57 20.98 -5.06
N HIS A 95 0.62 21.28 -4.57
CA HIS A 95 1.33 22.54 -4.79
C HIS A 95 2.63 22.32 -5.54
N LEU A 96 2.89 23.14 -6.55
CA LEU A 96 4.23 23.31 -7.09
C LEU A 96 4.93 24.41 -6.29
N THR A 97 5.94 24.08 -5.50
CA THR A 97 6.60 25.02 -4.58
C THR A 97 8.10 24.74 -4.46
N TYR A 98 8.80 25.61 -3.72
CA TYR A 98 10.20 25.48 -3.33
C TYR A 98 10.42 26.09 -1.94
N LYS A 99 11.60 25.88 -1.34
CA LYS A 99 11.85 26.18 0.07
C LYS A 99 11.75 27.66 0.41
N GLU A 100 12.25 28.53 -0.47
CA GLU A 100 12.27 29.98 -0.30
C GLU A 100 11.06 30.69 -0.92
N GLU A 101 10.02 29.94 -1.35
CA GLU A 101 8.86 30.56 -2.00
C GLU A 101 8.12 31.45 -0.99
N PRO A 102 7.85 32.73 -1.29
CA PRO A 102 7.25 33.65 -0.32
C PRO A 102 5.95 33.15 0.31
N THR A 103 5.10 32.46 -0.46
CA THR A 103 3.84 31.88 0.04
C THR A 103 4.09 30.68 0.95
N ASN A 104 5.11 29.87 0.64
CA ASN A 104 5.47 28.69 1.43
C ASN A 104 6.18 29.08 2.73
N VAL A 105 7.16 29.99 2.66
CA VAL A 105 7.88 30.56 3.82
C VAL A 105 6.91 31.28 4.76
N ALA A 106 5.94 32.01 4.21
CA ALA A 106 4.89 32.65 5.00
C ALA A 106 3.81 31.67 5.48
N ASN A 107 3.91 30.38 5.17
CA ASN A 107 2.94 29.34 5.51
C ASN A 107 1.51 29.68 5.04
N ARG A 108 1.38 30.25 3.83
CA ARG A 108 0.12 30.70 3.22
C ARG A 108 -0.39 29.79 2.09
N LEU A 109 0.25 28.62 1.88
CA LEU A 109 -0.28 27.61 0.96
C LEU A 109 -1.62 27.08 1.48
N SER A 110 -2.62 27.04 0.60
CA SER A 110 -3.95 26.50 0.89
C SER A 110 -3.88 24.99 0.95
N ILE A 111 -4.14 24.42 2.11
CA ILE A 111 -4.07 22.97 2.31
C ILE A 111 -5.47 22.41 2.55
N THR A 112 -5.75 21.30 1.89
CA THR A 112 -6.82 20.36 2.24
C THR A 112 -6.11 19.10 2.69
N TRP A 113 -6.55 18.50 3.78
CA TRP A 113 -5.90 17.32 4.34
C TRP A 113 -6.92 16.34 4.90
N THR A 114 -6.43 15.14 5.12
CA THR A 114 -7.15 14.06 5.77
C THR A 114 -6.58 13.79 7.16
N ARG A 115 -7.48 13.57 8.12
CA ARG A 115 -7.12 13.19 9.49
C ARG A 115 -6.21 11.95 9.49
N GLY A 116 -5.22 11.95 10.39
CA GLY A 116 -4.25 10.87 10.57
C GLY A 116 -3.09 10.84 9.56
N PHE A 117 -3.16 11.61 8.46
CA PHE A 117 -2.09 11.71 7.45
C PHE A 117 -1.33 13.05 7.49
N LEU A 118 -1.73 13.96 8.39
CA LEU A 118 -1.12 15.26 8.57
C LEU A 118 0.34 15.13 9.03
N ALA A 119 1.28 15.70 8.26
CA ALA A 119 2.67 15.85 8.67
C ALA A 119 2.80 16.98 9.72
N PRO A 120 3.79 16.93 10.63
CA PRO A 120 3.99 17.96 11.64
C PRO A 120 4.01 19.38 11.06
N GLU A 121 4.69 19.60 9.94
CA GLU A 121 4.78 20.90 9.29
C GLU A 121 3.47 21.41 8.65
N LEU A 122 2.46 20.54 8.48
CA LEU A 122 1.13 20.94 8.02
C LEU A 122 0.23 21.43 9.16
N ASP A 123 0.55 21.14 10.43
CA ASP A 123 -0.26 21.52 11.61
C ASP A 123 0.08 22.93 12.12
N LYS A 124 -0.50 23.95 11.49
CA LYS A 124 -0.14 25.36 11.75
C LYS A 124 -0.47 25.77 13.20
N PRO A 125 0.43 26.47 13.91
CA PRO A 125 0.28 26.79 15.33
C PRO A 125 -0.93 27.67 15.69
N ASP A 126 -1.45 28.47 14.75
CA ASP A 126 -2.52 29.46 14.96
C ASP A 126 -3.87 29.11 14.29
N THR A 127 -4.19 27.82 14.15
CA THR A 127 -5.60 27.46 13.97
C THR A 127 -6.38 27.89 15.22
N PRO A 128 -7.32 28.85 15.14
CA PRO A 128 -8.27 29.04 16.22
C PRO A 128 -8.93 27.68 16.42
N ASN A 129 -8.87 27.16 17.65
CA ASN A 129 -9.51 25.90 18.03
C ASN A 129 -10.79 25.75 17.23
N GLU A 130 -10.91 24.66 16.46
CA GLU A 130 -12.22 24.18 16.04
C GLU A 130 -13.11 24.32 17.28
N GLU A 131 -14.11 25.21 17.21
CA GLU A 131 -15.18 25.20 18.18
C GLU A 131 -15.56 23.74 18.31
N LYS A 132 -15.45 23.21 19.53
CA LYS A 132 -15.79 21.84 19.86
C LYS A 132 -17.05 21.47 19.10
N ILE A 133 -16.89 20.76 17.99
CA ILE A 133 -17.99 20.02 17.38
C ILE A 133 -18.14 18.84 18.33
N ASP A 134 -18.81 19.10 19.44
CA ASP A 134 -19.54 18.06 20.13
C ASP A 134 -20.51 17.45 19.12
N ASN A 135 -20.65 16.12 19.19
CA ASN A 135 -21.54 15.20 18.46
C ASN A 135 -20.70 13.96 18.10
N THR A 136 -20.55 12.97 18.97
CA THR A 136 -21.61 11.97 19.25
C THR A 136 -22.58 11.85 18.06
N ASP A 137 -22.45 10.74 17.33
CA ASP A 137 -23.25 10.37 16.15
C ASP A 137 -22.89 11.08 14.84
N ARG A 138 -21.91 10.53 14.12
CA ARG A 138 -21.93 10.40 12.65
C ARG A 138 -20.80 9.50 12.16
N ASP A 139 -21.15 8.62 11.24
CA ASP A 139 -20.29 7.58 10.67
C ASP A 139 -18.94 8.11 10.19
N GLU A 140 -17.91 7.37 10.60
CA GLU A 140 -16.62 7.01 9.98
C GLU A 140 -16.47 7.32 8.46
N ASP A 141 -16.52 8.59 8.06
CA ASP A 141 -16.33 9.01 6.66
C ASP A 141 -15.05 9.86 6.48
N MET A 142 -14.34 9.58 5.38
CA MET A 142 -13.11 10.23 4.92
C MET A 142 -13.42 11.64 4.38
N THR A 143 -14.01 12.50 5.21
CA THR A 143 -14.39 13.85 4.79
C THR A 143 -13.16 14.74 4.72
N ASP A 144 -12.90 15.33 3.55
CA ASP A 144 -11.83 16.30 3.35
C ASP A 144 -12.02 17.53 4.25
N HIS A 145 -10.99 17.86 5.03
CA HIS A 145 -10.98 19.09 5.82
C HIS A 145 -10.24 20.18 5.05
N ARG A 146 -10.90 21.31 4.82
CA ARG A 146 -10.35 22.45 4.08
C ARG A 146 -10.06 23.62 5.01
N MET A 147 -8.81 24.08 5.06
CA MET A 147 -8.49 25.39 5.64
C MET A 147 -8.65 26.45 4.54
N ASN A 148 -9.78 27.16 4.56
CA ASN A 148 -9.94 28.38 3.78
C ASN A 148 -9.36 29.57 4.56
N TYR A 149 -8.24 30.10 4.09
CA TYR A 149 -7.76 31.40 4.54
C TYR A 149 -8.51 32.49 3.76
N SER A 150 -9.68 32.91 4.25
CA SER A 150 -10.42 34.06 3.70
C SER A 150 -10.34 35.31 4.59
N GLY A 151 -9.32 35.41 5.45
CA GLY A 151 -9.22 36.45 6.48
C GLY A 151 -8.15 37.53 6.28
N TYR A 152 -7.33 37.46 5.22
CA TYR A 152 -6.48 38.59 4.85
C TYR A 152 -7.15 39.35 3.71
N ASP A 153 -7.74 40.50 4.06
CA ASP A 153 -8.27 41.46 3.11
C ASP A 153 -7.23 41.74 2.01
N LYS A 154 -7.69 41.68 0.76
CA LYS A 154 -6.84 41.83 -0.43
C LYS A 154 -6.37 43.27 -0.69
N ASP A 155 -6.66 44.21 0.21
CA ASP A 155 -6.55 45.64 -0.08
C ASP A 155 -5.69 46.45 0.90
N GLU A 156 -4.95 45.83 1.83
CA GLU A 156 -3.95 46.59 2.60
C GLU A 156 -2.62 46.66 1.84
N GLU A 157 -2.33 47.88 1.38
CA GLU A 157 -1.07 48.32 0.78
C GLU A 157 0.14 47.70 1.47
N MET A 158 1.12 47.27 0.67
CA MET A 158 2.49 47.02 1.11
C MET A 158 3.01 48.23 1.91
N ASN A 159 2.89 48.18 3.22
CA ASN A 159 3.56 49.11 4.13
C ASN A 159 4.39 48.30 5.12
N ASP A 160 5.69 48.59 5.09
CA ASP A 160 6.76 48.23 6.02
C ASP A 160 6.39 47.25 7.13
N ILE A 161 6.69 45.97 6.91
CA ILE A 161 6.90 45.04 8.02
C ILE A 161 8.35 45.23 8.45
N ASP A 162 8.51 45.85 9.62
CA ASP A 162 9.78 45.97 10.35
C ASP A 162 10.50 44.61 10.39
N GLN A 163 11.68 44.60 9.78
CA GLN A 163 12.67 43.53 9.90
C GLN A 163 13.26 43.55 11.31
N ASP A 164 12.60 43.00 12.34
CA ASP A 164 13.33 42.62 13.57
C ASP A 164 12.64 41.66 14.57
N ASP A 165 11.55 40.99 14.20
CA ASP A 165 11.00 39.88 15.00
C ASP A 165 11.13 38.55 14.24
N ALA A 166 12.32 37.95 14.27
CA ALA A 166 12.55 36.58 13.77
C ALA A 166 11.85 35.54 14.68
N LYS A 167 10.52 35.52 14.61
CA LYS A 167 9.60 34.52 15.16
C LYS A 167 9.83 33.18 14.43
N PRO A 168 9.58 32.04 15.10
CA PRO A 168 10.05 30.73 14.66
C PRO A 168 9.57 30.42 13.24
N THR A 169 10.52 30.17 12.33
CA THR A 169 10.22 29.70 10.97
C THR A 169 9.61 28.31 11.10
N TRP A 170 8.28 28.23 11.14
CA TRP A 170 7.57 26.97 10.99
C TRP A 170 8.10 26.25 9.74
N PRO A 171 8.35 24.93 9.76
CA PRO A 171 8.95 24.27 8.62
C PRO A 171 8.09 24.44 7.37
N VAL A 172 8.75 24.74 6.24
CA VAL A 172 8.08 24.89 4.94
C VAL A 172 7.65 23.55 4.38
N LEU A 173 6.67 23.56 3.49
CA LEU A 173 6.24 22.36 2.78
C LEU A 173 7.21 22.05 1.65
N TYR A 174 7.68 20.81 1.55
CA TYR A 174 8.61 20.38 0.51
C TYR A 174 8.51 18.86 0.30
N SER A 175 9.43 18.24 -0.42
CA SER A 175 9.37 16.80 -0.71
C SER A 175 9.38 15.91 0.54
N TRP A 176 9.95 16.38 1.65
CA TRP A 176 9.87 15.70 2.95
C TRP A 176 8.44 15.53 3.48
N THR A 177 7.49 16.36 3.04
CA THR A 177 6.07 16.25 3.40
C THR A 177 5.45 15.05 2.69
N ASN A 178 5.81 14.83 1.42
CA ASN A 178 5.38 13.63 0.69
C ASN A 178 5.99 12.36 1.28
N VAL A 179 7.27 12.41 1.69
CA VAL A 179 7.96 11.29 2.36
C VAL A 179 7.24 10.89 3.64
N TRP A 180 6.82 11.86 4.45
CA TRP A 180 6.01 11.59 5.64
C TRP A 180 4.71 10.86 5.30
N GLN A 181 3.95 11.37 4.32
CA GLN A 181 2.65 10.81 3.94
C GLN A 181 2.76 9.41 3.33
N LEU A 182 3.84 9.15 2.59
CA LEU A 182 4.21 7.80 2.15
C LEU A 182 4.42 6.89 3.36
N GLY A 183 5.24 7.31 4.34
CA GLY A 183 5.45 6.55 5.57
C GLY A 183 4.16 6.28 6.35
N LYS A 184 3.24 7.25 6.43
CA LYS A 184 1.92 7.08 7.06
C LYS A 184 1.02 6.12 6.29
N THR A 185 1.07 6.15 4.96
CA THR A 185 0.33 5.21 4.10
C THR A 185 0.83 3.78 4.33
N ILE A 186 2.14 3.58 4.35
CA ILE A 186 2.71 2.24 4.59
C ILE A 186 2.40 1.75 6.01
N GLU A 187 2.50 2.60 7.04
CA GLU A 187 2.10 2.22 8.40
C GLU A 187 0.62 1.79 8.45
N SER A 188 -0.26 2.49 7.72
CA SER A 188 -1.68 2.14 7.61
C SER A 188 -1.88 0.74 7.01
N MET A 189 -1.07 0.36 6.01
CA MET A 189 -1.04 -0.99 5.47
C MET A 189 -0.56 -2.01 6.51
N MET A 190 0.57 -1.75 7.16
CA MET A 190 1.14 -2.66 8.17
C MET A 190 0.19 -2.87 9.36
N ARG A 191 -0.56 -1.85 9.76
CA ARG A 191 -1.50 -1.94 10.89
C ARG A 191 -2.90 -2.38 10.50
N ILE A 192 -3.18 -2.57 9.21
CA ILE A 192 -4.54 -2.75 8.68
C ILE A 192 -5.52 -1.69 9.21
N GLU A 193 -5.05 -0.45 9.34
CA GLU A 193 -5.80 0.70 9.87
C GLU A 193 -6.15 1.66 8.71
N THR A 194 -7.43 1.82 8.39
CA THR A 194 -7.86 2.78 7.35
C THR A 194 -8.01 4.21 7.84
N HIS A 195 -8.22 4.39 9.15
CA HIS A 195 -8.42 5.68 9.79
C HIS A 195 -7.41 5.84 10.94
N PRO A 196 -6.13 6.14 10.63
CA PRO A 196 -5.15 6.42 11.66
C PRO A 196 -5.60 7.62 12.49
N LYS A 197 -5.35 7.57 13.80
CA LYS A 197 -5.69 8.67 14.70
C LYS A 197 -4.84 9.90 14.40
N ASP A 198 -5.45 11.07 14.56
CA ASP A 198 -4.74 12.34 14.58
C ASP A 198 -3.70 12.38 15.69
N ARG A 199 -2.66 13.17 15.45
CA ARG A 199 -1.61 13.46 16.42
C ARG A 199 -1.67 14.92 16.81
N ASN A 200 -1.50 15.17 18.10
CA ASN A 200 -1.34 16.50 18.62
C ASN A 200 0.14 16.84 18.63
N TRP A 201 0.65 17.46 17.57
CA TRP A 201 2.08 17.80 17.44
C TRP A 201 2.59 18.78 18.51
N LYS A 202 1.67 19.43 19.22
CA LYS A 202 1.97 20.27 20.40
C LYS A 202 2.32 19.41 21.63
N ASP A 203 1.86 18.16 21.73
CA ASP A 203 2.28 17.21 22.75
C ASP A 203 3.62 16.56 22.36
N PRO A 204 4.70 16.71 23.14
CA PRO A 204 5.98 16.06 22.87
C PRO A 204 5.89 14.54 22.71
N LYS A 205 4.93 13.87 23.36
CA LYS A 205 4.76 12.40 23.26
C LYS A 205 4.27 11.97 21.88
N ASP A 206 3.50 12.83 21.22
CA ASP A 206 2.97 12.57 19.88
C ASP A 206 3.99 12.84 18.79
N ARG A 207 5.18 13.39 19.13
CA ARG A 207 6.26 13.66 18.16
C ARG A 207 7.07 12.42 17.81
N GLU A 208 7.08 11.40 18.67
CA GLU A 208 7.75 10.12 18.39
C GLU A 208 6.91 9.27 17.44
N SER A 209 7.52 8.66 16.42
CA SER A 209 6.77 7.81 15.49
C SER A 209 6.21 6.59 16.24
N ARG A 210 4.96 6.23 15.95
CA ARG A 210 4.25 5.14 16.64
C ARG A 210 4.87 3.80 16.25
N ILE A 211 5.38 3.69 15.02
CA ILE A 211 5.98 2.45 14.55
C ILE A 211 7.26 2.07 15.32
N GLU A 212 7.98 3.06 15.87
CA GLU A 212 9.17 2.83 16.68
C GLU A 212 8.81 2.35 18.10
N VAL A 213 7.80 2.96 18.73
CA VAL A 213 7.43 2.68 20.13
C VAL A 213 6.41 1.54 20.29
N ASP A 214 5.63 1.26 19.25
CA ASP A 214 4.55 0.29 19.22
C ASP A 214 4.55 -0.42 17.85
N PRO A 215 5.45 -1.40 17.61
CA PRO A 215 5.51 -2.10 16.33
C PRO A 215 4.16 -2.71 15.92
N PRO A 216 3.83 -2.79 14.61
CA PRO A 216 2.55 -3.32 14.15
C PRO A 216 2.31 -4.75 14.64
N HIS A 217 1.13 -4.99 15.20
CA HIS A 217 0.74 -6.29 15.75
C HIS A 217 -0.66 -6.69 15.25
N HIS A 218 -0.89 -7.99 15.01
CA HIS A 218 -2.17 -8.50 14.52
C HIS A 218 -2.80 -9.46 15.53
N LYS A 219 -4.01 -9.15 16.01
CA LYS A 219 -4.67 -9.98 17.05
C LYS A 219 -4.96 -11.41 16.60
N ALA A 220 -5.28 -11.61 15.32
CA ALA A 220 -5.57 -12.95 14.79
C ALA A 220 -4.30 -13.72 14.42
N GLU A 221 -3.17 -13.04 14.23
CA GLU A 221 -1.87 -13.60 13.87
C GLU A 221 -0.79 -13.01 14.81
N PRO A 222 -0.81 -13.33 16.11
CA PRO A 222 0.03 -12.66 17.13
C PRO A 222 1.52 -12.92 16.95
N ASP A 223 1.90 -13.99 16.26
CA ASP A 223 3.28 -14.34 15.96
C ASP A 223 3.79 -13.71 14.66
N PHE A 224 2.92 -13.04 13.88
CA PHE A 224 3.31 -12.36 12.65
C PHE A 224 4.01 -11.04 12.98
N LEU A 225 5.19 -10.84 12.40
CA LEU A 225 5.98 -9.62 12.51
C LEU A 225 6.50 -9.22 11.12
N TYR A 226 6.43 -7.92 10.84
CA TYR A 226 7.11 -7.32 9.70
C TYR A 226 8.62 -7.25 9.96
N SER A 227 9.44 -7.22 8.91
CA SER A 227 10.88 -7.07 9.05
C SER A 227 11.29 -5.78 9.77
N GLU A 228 12.40 -5.84 10.50
CA GLU A 228 13.00 -4.67 11.15
C GLU A 228 13.38 -3.59 10.12
N ASP A 229 13.83 -3.99 8.92
CA ASP A 229 14.17 -3.06 7.84
C ASP A 229 12.94 -2.28 7.35
N LEU A 230 11.79 -2.93 7.20
CA LEU A 230 10.55 -2.25 6.81
C LEU A 230 10.10 -1.26 7.89
N VAL A 231 10.15 -1.68 9.16
CA VAL A 231 9.81 -0.83 10.31
C VAL A 231 10.73 0.39 10.37
N ASP A 232 12.03 0.20 10.20
CA ASP A 232 13.03 1.28 10.26
C ASP A 232 12.86 2.29 9.13
N ILE A 233 12.63 1.86 7.88
CA ILE A 233 12.39 2.80 6.78
C ILE A 233 11.14 3.64 7.01
N VAL A 234 10.05 3.02 7.48
CA VAL A 234 8.81 3.76 7.79
C VAL A 234 9.05 4.74 8.93
N PHE A 235 9.82 4.35 9.96
CA PHE A 235 10.24 5.25 11.02
C PHE A 235 11.04 6.45 10.49
N GLN A 236 12.03 6.22 9.62
CA GLN A 236 12.82 7.28 9.01
C GLN A 236 11.97 8.26 8.20
N CYS A 237 10.93 7.77 7.49
CA CYS A 237 9.98 8.62 6.79
C CYS A 237 9.17 9.50 7.74
N GLN A 238 8.91 9.03 8.96
CA GLN A 238 8.07 9.68 9.96
C GLN A 238 8.86 10.42 11.06
N ARG A 239 10.10 10.87 10.77
CA ARG A 239 10.85 11.75 11.68
C ARG A 239 10.11 13.08 11.86
N PHE A 240 9.97 13.51 13.12
CA PHE A 240 9.27 14.78 13.44
C PHE A 240 9.88 15.98 12.72
N ASP A 241 11.21 16.14 12.81
CA ASP A 241 11.94 17.15 12.05
C ASP A 241 11.97 16.78 10.56
N PRO A 242 11.38 17.59 9.67
CA PRO A 242 11.32 17.26 8.24
C PRO A 242 12.69 17.13 7.58
N LYS A 243 13.71 17.85 8.08
CA LYS A 243 15.08 17.78 7.56
C LYS A 243 15.81 16.50 7.95
N SER A 244 15.31 15.79 8.96
CA SER A 244 15.83 14.51 9.41
C SER A 244 15.24 13.31 8.66
N ARG A 245 14.27 13.54 7.75
CA ARG A 245 13.69 12.51 6.87
C ARG A 245 14.60 12.28 5.67
N PRO A 246 14.60 11.07 5.06
CA PRO A 246 15.31 10.83 3.80
C PRO A 246 14.74 11.70 2.68
N THR A 247 15.57 12.05 1.70
CA THR A 247 15.05 12.61 0.45
C THR A 247 14.31 11.54 -0.36
N PRO A 248 13.47 11.89 -1.36
CA PRO A 248 12.88 10.90 -2.26
C PRO A 248 13.89 9.97 -2.92
N GLY A 249 15.06 10.50 -3.29
CA GLY A 249 16.17 9.72 -3.85
C GLY A 249 16.74 8.73 -2.83
N ASP A 250 17.09 9.22 -1.63
CA ASP A 250 17.61 8.36 -0.56
C ASP A 250 16.60 7.26 -0.18
N LEU A 251 15.31 7.59 -0.11
CA LEU A 251 14.25 6.63 0.17
C LEU A 251 14.16 5.54 -0.91
N LEU A 252 14.20 5.94 -2.19
CA LEU A 252 14.18 4.97 -3.28
C LEU A 252 15.42 4.05 -3.25
N ASP A 253 16.58 4.60 -2.92
CA ASP A 253 17.82 3.82 -2.81
C ASP A 253 17.77 2.84 -1.64
N MET A 254 17.28 3.28 -0.46
CA MET A 254 17.03 2.38 0.67
C MET A 254 16.08 1.24 0.30
N VAL A 255 14.95 1.55 -0.35
CA VAL A 255 13.99 0.52 -0.78
C VAL A 255 14.63 -0.46 -1.76
N LYS A 256 15.41 0.02 -2.74
CA LYS A 256 16.11 -0.86 -3.69
C LYS A 256 17.19 -1.72 -3.02
N SER A 257 17.79 -1.25 -1.94
CA SER A 257 18.77 -2.02 -1.17
C SER A 257 18.13 -3.12 -0.34
N PHE A 258 16.97 -2.88 0.29
CA PHE A 258 16.35 -3.83 1.22
C PHE A 258 15.29 -4.73 0.58
N ALA A 259 14.42 -4.21 -0.29
CA ALA A 259 13.31 -4.97 -0.87
C ALA A 259 13.72 -6.35 -1.45
N PRO A 260 14.84 -6.50 -2.19
CA PRO A 260 15.24 -7.79 -2.76
C PRO A 260 15.41 -8.93 -1.74
N PHE A 261 15.70 -8.64 -0.47
CA PHE A 261 15.80 -9.66 0.58
C PHE A 261 14.42 -10.21 1.00
N TYR A 262 13.37 -9.42 0.81
CA TYR A 262 12.01 -9.71 1.26
C TYR A 262 11.05 -10.04 0.11
N THR A 263 11.49 -9.83 -1.13
CA THR A 263 10.70 -10.08 -2.34
C THR A 263 11.30 -11.16 -3.23
N LEU A 264 12.12 -12.06 -2.66
CA LEU A 264 12.80 -13.09 -3.43
C LEU A 264 11.78 -13.94 -4.20
N GLN A 265 12.07 -14.17 -5.48
CA GLN A 265 11.22 -14.89 -6.44
C GLN A 265 9.93 -14.19 -6.84
N MET A 266 9.59 -13.01 -6.31
CA MET A 266 8.36 -12.32 -6.71
C MET A 266 8.39 -11.77 -8.15
N ASP A 267 9.59 -11.65 -8.71
CA ASP A 267 9.87 -11.27 -10.09
C ASP A 267 9.54 -12.38 -11.10
N ILE A 268 9.68 -13.64 -10.67
CA ILE A 268 9.34 -14.80 -11.49
C ILE A 268 8.03 -15.45 -11.04
N TRP A 269 7.62 -15.29 -9.79
CA TRP A 269 6.39 -15.85 -9.25
C TRP A 269 5.20 -15.31 -10.05
N GLY A 270 4.32 -16.17 -10.53
CA GLY A 270 3.30 -15.76 -11.50
C GLY A 270 3.65 -16.09 -12.95
N THR A 271 4.93 -16.12 -13.35
CA THR A 271 5.38 -16.21 -14.76
C THR A 271 5.44 -17.64 -15.29
N GLU A 272 5.53 -17.77 -16.63
CA GLU A 272 5.81 -19.03 -17.32
C GLU A 272 7.15 -19.65 -16.87
N THR A 273 8.18 -18.84 -16.67
CA THR A 273 9.51 -19.30 -16.21
C THR A 273 9.43 -19.97 -14.84
N TRP A 274 8.72 -19.38 -13.88
CA TRP A 274 8.55 -19.96 -12.56
C TRP A 274 7.72 -21.24 -12.60
N VAL A 275 6.65 -21.26 -13.38
CA VAL A 275 5.83 -22.45 -13.63
C VAL A 275 6.68 -23.59 -14.23
N ALA A 276 7.57 -23.29 -15.18
CA ALA A 276 8.50 -24.26 -15.74
C ALA A 276 9.47 -24.81 -14.67
N GLN A 277 10.01 -23.95 -13.79
CA GLN A 277 10.84 -24.39 -12.66
C GLN A 277 10.08 -25.33 -11.72
N GLN A 278 8.79 -25.06 -11.44
CA GLN A 278 7.99 -25.96 -10.62
C GLN A 278 7.82 -27.35 -11.26
N TYR A 279 7.66 -27.43 -12.59
CA TYR A 279 7.65 -28.71 -13.31
C TYR A 279 8.99 -29.45 -13.20
N GLU A 280 10.11 -28.73 -13.29
CA GLU A 280 11.45 -29.31 -13.12
C GLU A 280 11.65 -29.85 -11.70
N ASP A 281 11.29 -29.07 -10.68
CA ASP A 281 11.41 -29.42 -9.26
C ASP A 281 10.52 -30.61 -8.89
N MET A 282 9.33 -30.73 -9.51
CA MET A 282 8.45 -31.90 -9.35
C MET A 282 9.05 -33.19 -9.92
N GLY A 283 9.97 -33.09 -10.88
CA GLY A 283 10.59 -34.22 -11.54
C GLY A 283 9.59 -35.15 -12.26
N ILE A 284 9.98 -36.41 -12.46
CA ILE A 284 9.12 -37.40 -13.14
C ILE A 284 7.97 -37.81 -12.23
N LEU A 285 6.75 -37.34 -12.53
CA LEU A 285 5.54 -37.69 -11.80
C LEU A 285 5.08 -39.13 -12.08
N THR A 286 4.98 -39.92 -11.01
CA THR A 286 4.35 -41.25 -11.06
C THR A 286 2.86 -41.13 -11.42
N ASP A 287 2.26 -42.22 -11.92
CA ASP A 287 0.83 -42.24 -12.24
C ASP A 287 -0.06 -41.98 -11.01
N ASP A 288 0.43 -42.33 -9.83
CA ASP A 288 -0.27 -42.10 -8.56
C ASP A 288 -0.20 -40.63 -8.15
N HIS A 289 0.94 -39.96 -8.33
CA HIS A 289 1.05 -38.50 -8.15
C HIS A 289 0.12 -37.75 -9.11
N ARG A 290 0.08 -38.14 -10.39
CA ARG A 290 -0.82 -37.53 -11.37
C ARG A 290 -2.30 -37.73 -11.01
N ARG A 291 -2.68 -38.90 -10.47
CA ARG A 291 -4.04 -39.14 -9.99
C ARG A 291 -4.37 -38.30 -8.76
N ALA A 292 -3.44 -38.17 -7.81
CA ALA A 292 -3.60 -37.34 -6.62
C ALA A 292 -3.78 -35.86 -6.96
N MET A 293 -2.92 -35.30 -7.84
CA MET A 293 -3.05 -33.92 -8.34
C MET A 293 -4.39 -33.70 -9.02
N LYS A 294 -4.80 -34.56 -9.95
CA LYS A 294 -6.12 -34.42 -10.62
C LYS A 294 -7.29 -34.42 -9.64
N ALA A 295 -7.24 -35.27 -8.61
CA ALA A 295 -8.27 -35.32 -7.58
C ALA A 295 -8.29 -34.04 -6.72
N SER A 296 -7.11 -33.50 -6.40
CA SER A 296 -6.96 -32.25 -5.66
C SER A 296 -7.45 -31.04 -6.46
N ILE A 297 -7.03 -30.90 -7.73
CA ILE A 297 -7.49 -29.88 -8.67
C ILE A 297 -9.01 -29.90 -8.78
N LYS A 298 -9.60 -31.08 -8.98
CA LYS A 298 -11.06 -31.24 -9.06
C LYS A 298 -11.74 -30.78 -7.77
N LYS A 299 -11.26 -31.23 -6.62
CA LYS A 299 -11.79 -30.83 -5.30
C LYS A 299 -11.71 -29.31 -5.11
N ARG A 300 -10.62 -28.67 -5.54
CA ARG A 300 -10.41 -27.21 -5.43
C ARG A 300 -11.30 -26.45 -6.42
N ALA A 301 -11.46 -26.94 -7.64
CA ALA A 301 -12.39 -26.38 -8.63
C ALA A 301 -13.84 -26.44 -8.12
N ASP A 302 -14.27 -27.60 -7.60
CA ASP A 302 -15.61 -27.81 -7.05
C ASP A 302 -15.87 -26.91 -5.82
N ALA A 303 -14.82 -26.65 -5.02
CA ALA A 303 -14.86 -25.71 -3.90
C ALA A 303 -14.72 -24.23 -4.33
N GLY A 304 -14.66 -23.95 -5.64
CA GLY A 304 -14.51 -22.61 -6.18
C GLY A 304 -13.17 -21.95 -5.87
N LYS A 305 -12.14 -22.69 -5.43
CA LYS A 305 -10.82 -22.14 -5.03
C LYS A 305 -9.90 -21.81 -6.20
N LEU A 306 -10.14 -22.35 -7.38
CA LEU A 306 -9.36 -22.08 -8.60
C LEU A 306 -9.96 -20.96 -9.47
N TRP A 307 -10.86 -20.17 -8.89
CA TRP A 307 -11.62 -19.16 -9.62
C TRP A 307 -10.74 -18.07 -10.25
N PHE A 308 -9.63 -17.71 -9.60
CA PHE A 308 -8.70 -16.68 -10.05
C PHE A 308 -8.01 -17.03 -11.38
N LEU A 309 -7.93 -18.31 -11.73
CA LEU A 309 -7.35 -18.78 -12.99
C LEU A 309 -8.30 -18.57 -14.18
N HIS A 310 -9.60 -18.36 -13.95
CA HIS A 310 -10.52 -18.05 -15.05
C HIS A 310 -10.25 -16.66 -15.64
N ASP A 311 -9.85 -15.73 -14.79
CA ASP A 311 -9.65 -14.32 -15.12
C ASP A 311 -8.17 -13.99 -15.36
N PHE A 312 -7.28 -14.99 -15.39
CA PHE A 312 -5.89 -14.78 -15.78
C PHE A 312 -5.84 -14.39 -17.26
N GLU A 313 -5.18 -13.27 -17.58
CA GLU A 313 -5.12 -12.77 -18.97
C GLU A 313 -4.47 -13.80 -19.91
N ASP A 314 -3.38 -14.42 -19.45
CA ASP A 314 -2.76 -15.56 -20.13
C ASP A 314 -3.45 -16.88 -19.72
N GLN A 315 -4.36 -17.34 -20.57
CA GLN A 315 -5.10 -18.58 -20.38
C GLN A 315 -4.23 -19.84 -20.51
N ASN A 316 -3.10 -19.78 -21.22
CA ASN A 316 -2.16 -20.89 -21.29
C ASN A 316 -1.43 -21.04 -19.97
N LEU A 317 -0.94 -19.92 -19.43
CA LEU A 317 -0.32 -19.87 -18.12
C LEU A 317 -1.30 -20.30 -17.02
N ALA A 318 -2.55 -19.83 -17.07
CA ALA A 318 -3.60 -20.25 -16.14
C ALA A 318 -3.83 -21.76 -16.13
N LYS A 319 -3.77 -22.39 -17.31
CA LYS A 319 -3.87 -23.83 -17.45
C LYS A 319 -2.66 -24.53 -16.82
N LEU A 320 -1.45 -24.02 -17.00
CA LEU A 320 -0.25 -24.59 -16.37
C LEU A 320 -0.32 -24.49 -14.84
N TYR A 321 -0.77 -23.36 -14.29
CA TYR A 321 -1.04 -23.21 -12.85
C TYR A 321 -2.01 -24.26 -12.33
N ARG A 322 -3.10 -24.48 -13.07
CA ARG A 322 -4.10 -25.50 -12.74
C ARG A 322 -3.49 -26.90 -12.80
N ASP A 323 -2.74 -27.20 -13.86
CA ASP A 323 -2.18 -28.53 -14.12
C ASP A 323 -1.09 -28.91 -13.12
N LEU A 324 -0.43 -27.93 -12.48
CA LEU A 324 0.51 -28.13 -11.38
C LEU A 324 -0.16 -28.22 -9.99
N ASP A 325 -1.49 -28.08 -9.90
CA ASP A 325 -2.23 -27.96 -8.63
C ASP A 325 -1.64 -26.91 -7.69
N LEU A 326 -1.08 -25.83 -8.24
CA LEU A 326 -0.47 -24.78 -7.43
C LEU A 326 -1.55 -23.97 -6.71
N ASP A 327 -1.27 -23.58 -5.48
CA ASP A 327 -2.04 -22.55 -4.78
C ASP A 327 -1.36 -21.21 -4.99
N ILE A 328 -2.14 -20.13 -4.84
CA ILE A 328 -1.52 -18.86 -4.50
C ILE A 328 -0.81 -19.12 -3.16
N PRO A 329 0.52 -18.95 -3.04
CA PRO A 329 1.18 -19.04 -1.75
C PRO A 329 0.40 -18.22 -0.72
N PRO A 330 0.25 -18.67 0.52
CA PRO A 330 -0.45 -17.92 1.56
C PRO A 330 0.04 -16.46 1.66
N ASP A 331 1.33 -16.24 1.40
CA ASP A 331 2.01 -14.94 1.43
C ASP A 331 1.82 -14.11 0.14
N CYS A 332 1.11 -14.64 -0.85
CA CYS A 332 0.79 -14.01 -2.13
C CYS A 332 -0.72 -13.85 -2.34
N GLU A 333 -1.56 -14.25 -1.36
CA GLU A 333 -3.02 -14.11 -1.40
C GLU A 333 -3.41 -12.63 -1.47
N LEU A 334 -3.43 -12.03 -2.66
CA LEU A 334 -4.30 -10.91 -2.99
C LEU A 334 -5.73 -11.45 -3.06
N ILE A 335 -6.43 -11.45 -1.93
CA ILE A 335 -7.81 -11.89 -1.94
C ILE A 335 -8.69 -10.76 -2.48
N TRP A 336 -8.88 -10.73 -3.79
CA TRP A 336 -10.01 -10.03 -4.39
C TRP A 336 -11.28 -10.89 -4.25
N ARG A 337 -12.26 -10.52 -3.41
CA ARG A 337 -13.72 -10.74 -3.61
C ARG A 337 -14.56 -9.93 -2.61
N PRO A 338 -15.51 -9.11 -3.10
CA PRO A 338 -16.85 -9.09 -2.51
C PRO A 338 -17.96 -9.34 -3.57
N GLN A 339 -19.01 -10.03 -3.13
CA GLN A 339 -20.12 -10.61 -3.89
C GLN A 339 -21.08 -9.62 -4.59
N ARG A 340 -20.68 -8.37 -4.85
CA ARG A 340 -21.58 -7.34 -5.41
C ARG A 340 -21.10 -6.57 -6.64
N PHE A 341 -19.93 -6.87 -7.18
CA PHE A 341 -19.49 -6.27 -8.45
C PHE A 341 -19.12 -7.38 -9.44
N ARG A 342 -20.09 -7.77 -10.27
CA ARG A 342 -19.84 -8.54 -11.50
C ARG A 342 -19.49 -7.56 -12.61
N TYR A 343 -18.23 -7.17 -12.75
CA TYR A 343 -17.72 -6.69 -14.04
C TYR A 343 -16.33 -7.28 -14.30
N ARG A 344 -16.12 -7.71 -15.55
CA ARG A 344 -14.96 -8.46 -16.03
C ARG A 344 -13.76 -7.55 -16.28
N ILE A 345 -12.57 -8.13 -16.30
CA ILE A 345 -11.37 -7.50 -16.86
C ILE A 345 -11.69 -7.01 -18.28
N GLY A 346 -11.50 -5.72 -18.55
CA GLY A 346 -11.45 -5.17 -19.91
C GLY A 346 -12.73 -4.57 -20.51
N GLN A 347 -13.72 -4.07 -19.75
CA GLN A 347 -14.79 -3.23 -20.34
C GLN A 347 -15.25 -2.06 -19.46
N ILE A 348 -15.49 -0.92 -20.13
CA ILE A 348 -15.78 0.43 -19.62
C ILE A 348 -17.22 0.54 -19.06
N PHE A 349 -17.38 1.39 -18.05
CA PHE A 349 -18.67 1.85 -17.50
C PHE A 349 -19.64 2.38 -18.58
N GLY A 350 -20.92 1.97 -18.54
CA GLY A 350 -22.03 2.79 -19.08
C GLY A 350 -22.94 2.19 -20.17
N ALA A 351 -23.12 0.88 -20.27
CA ALA A 351 -24.23 0.31 -21.07
C ALA A 351 -25.21 -0.42 -20.14
N GLU A 352 -26.43 0.08 -20.06
CA GLU A 352 -27.54 -0.51 -19.31
C GLU A 352 -27.79 -1.96 -19.78
N GLU A 353 -27.99 -2.90 -18.85
CA GLU A 353 -28.43 -4.26 -19.17
C GLU A 353 -29.87 -4.53 -18.69
N PRO A 354 -30.66 -5.34 -19.43
CA PRO A 354 -32.06 -5.62 -19.12
C PRO A 354 -32.20 -6.64 -17.98
N GLN A 355 -33.22 -6.46 -17.15
CA GLN A 355 -33.58 -7.34 -16.03
C GLN A 355 -33.92 -8.76 -16.50
N LEU A 356 -33.32 -9.76 -15.85
CA LEU A 356 -33.78 -11.16 -15.93
C LEU A 356 -34.04 -11.73 -14.54
N VAL A 357 -35.25 -12.27 -14.43
CA VAL A 357 -35.99 -12.72 -13.25
C VAL A 357 -35.48 -14.08 -12.77
N GLU A 358 -35.43 -14.25 -11.44
CA GLU A 358 -35.15 -15.50 -10.73
C GLU A 358 -36.22 -16.58 -10.97
N THR A 359 -35.79 -17.84 -11.10
CA THR A 359 -36.54 -18.97 -10.53
C THR A 359 -35.56 -20.00 -9.95
N LEU A 360 -35.62 -20.14 -8.63
CA LEU A 360 -35.16 -21.28 -7.84
C LEU A 360 -36.20 -22.40 -7.93
N GLU A 361 -35.76 -23.65 -8.02
CA GLU A 361 -36.49 -24.82 -7.50
C GLU A 361 -35.50 -25.99 -7.30
N ASP A 362 -35.28 -26.29 -6.01
CA ASP A 362 -35.19 -27.60 -5.35
C ASP A 362 -34.33 -28.75 -5.91
N LEU A 363 -33.47 -29.34 -5.06
CA LEU A 363 -33.78 -30.60 -4.34
C LEU A 363 -32.57 -31.18 -3.58
N ASP A 364 -32.79 -31.32 -2.27
CA ASP A 364 -32.50 -32.46 -1.38
C ASP A 364 -31.14 -33.17 -1.28
N THR A 365 -30.77 -33.41 -0.02
CA THR A 365 -29.69 -34.31 0.46
C THR A 365 -30.32 -35.64 0.96
N PRO A 366 -29.58 -36.76 1.06
CA PRO A 366 -29.05 -37.12 2.40
C PRO A 366 -27.76 -37.99 2.48
N GLU A 367 -27.08 -37.82 3.62
CA GLU A 367 -26.21 -38.69 4.44
C GLU A 367 -25.54 -39.99 3.90
N ARG A 368 -24.23 -40.16 4.20
CA ARG A 368 -23.69 -41.31 4.98
C ARG A 368 -22.19 -41.24 5.36
N SER A 369 -21.93 -41.19 6.68
CA SER A 369 -21.14 -42.14 7.50
C SER A 369 -19.67 -42.54 7.17
N LYS A 370 -18.79 -42.12 8.09
CA LYS A 370 -17.75 -42.85 8.86
C LYS A 370 -16.44 -43.38 8.23
N ASN A 371 -15.38 -43.09 8.99
CA ASN A 371 -14.08 -43.79 9.15
C ASN A 371 -13.07 -43.75 8.00
N ASN A 372 -11.91 -43.11 8.23
CA ASN A 372 -10.71 -43.86 8.56
C ASN A 372 -9.52 -43.00 9.01
N LYS A 373 -8.86 -43.53 10.05
CA LYS A 373 -7.60 -43.12 10.65
C LYS A 373 -6.47 -43.05 9.60
N ARG A 374 -5.54 -42.10 9.76
CA ARG A 374 -4.19 -42.18 9.17
C ARG A 374 -3.13 -42.17 10.27
N PRO A 375 -1.98 -42.83 10.05
CA PRO A 375 -1.02 -43.19 11.09
C PRO A 375 0.02 -42.09 11.32
N ARG A 376 0.51 -42.05 12.56
CA ARG A 376 1.82 -41.47 12.92
C ARG A 376 2.93 -42.32 12.31
N THR A 377 3.95 -41.68 11.76
CA THR A 377 5.31 -42.23 11.72
C THR A 377 6.26 -41.11 12.11
N ASP A 378 6.81 -41.27 13.30
CA ASP A 378 8.07 -40.67 13.74
C ASP A 378 9.19 -41.17 12.85
N GLU A 379 10.05 -40.28 12.36
CA GLU A 379 11.47 -40.60 12.16
C GLU A 379 12.29 -39.31 12.15
N ALA A 380 13.13 -39.18 13.18
CA ALA A 380 14.05 -38.10 13.39
C ALA A 380 15.26 -38.25 12.45
N ILE A 381 15.57 -37.20 11.69
CA ILE A 381 16.86 -37.08 11.01
C ILE A 381 17.62 -35.90 11.63
N THR A 382 18.54 -36.25 12.51
CA THR A 382 19.59 -35.41 13.07
C THR A 382 20.54 -34.95 11.95
N MET A 383 20.67 -33.65 11.72
CA MET A 383 21.75 -33.08 10.90
C MET A 383 22.71 -32.27 11.78
N THR A 384 23.89 -32.83 12.02
CA THR A 384 25.06 -32.13 12.57
C THR A 384 25.65 -31.14 11.54
N PRO A 385 26.13 -29.96 11.96
CA PRO A 385 26.67 -28.94 11.05
C PRO A 385 28.11 -29.23 10.62
N SER A 386 28.36 -29.08 9.31
CA SER A 386 29.68 -29.15 8.69
C SER A 386 30.49 -27.88 8.96
N ARG A 387 31.53 -28.00 9.78
CA ARG A 387 32.60 -27.01 9.96
C ARG A 387 33.46 -26.92 8.69
N LYS A 388 33.40 -25.81 7.96
CA LYS A 388 34.47 -25.45 7.00
C LYS A 388 35.61 -24.73 7.72
N LYS A 389 36.81 -25.21 7.40
CA LYS A 389 38.12 -24.91 8.01
C LYS A 389 38.63 -23.53 7.61
N ARG A 390 39.19 -22.82 8.60
CA ARG A 390 40.28 -21.83 8.45
C ARG A 390 41.60 -22.55 8.13
N ARG A 391 42.38 -21.99 7.20
CA ARG A 391 43.86 -21.98 7.04
C ARG A 391 44.13 -21.47 5.61
N ILE A 392 44.99 -20.50 5.33
CA ILE A 392 46.13 -19.89 6.05
C ILE A 392 46.01 -18.37 5.91
#